data_AF-A0A9W4GNP3-F1
#
_entry.id   AF-A0A9W4GNP3-F1
#
_cell.length_a   1.000
_cell.length_b   1.000
_cell.length_c   1.000
_cell.angle_alpha   90.00
_cell.angle_beta   90.00
_cell.angle_gamma   90.00
#
_symmetry.space_group_name_H-M   'P 1'
#
loop_
_entity.id
_entity.type
_entity.pdbx_description
1 polymer ?
#
loop_
_entity_poly.entity_id
_entity_poly.type
_entity_poly.pdbx_seq_one_letter_code
_entity_poly.pdbx_strand_id
1 'polypeptide(L)' 'MSREPNHPLAAVMAEAGASNKGLARRVRDVALRHGAHVGATHVAVQRWLDGSGIQAATAAYVARS' A
#
# COMPACT_ATOMS: atom_id res chain seq x y z
N MET A 1 7.11 15.60 -14.62
CA MET A 1 7.41 15.75 -13.18
C MET A 1 7.85 14.40 -12.65
N SER A 2 9.13 14.23 -12.33
CA SER A 2 9.65 13.06 -11.64
C SER A 2 9.07 13.05 -10.22
N ARG A 3 8.34 11.99 -9.86
CA ARG A 3 7.90 11.76 -8.48
C ARG A 3 9.03 11.07 -7.74
N GLU A 4 9.28 11.52 -6.50
CA GLU A 4 10.31 10.90 -5.67
C GLU A 4 9.81 9.54 -5.17
N PRO A 5 10.61 8.46 -5.29
CA PRO A 5 10.23 7.15 -4.79
C PRO A 5 9.93 7.15 -3.29
N ASN A 6 8.94 6.37 -2.88
CA ASN A 6 8.58 6.20 -1.48
C ASN A 6 9.52 5.19 -0.79
N HIS A 7 10.73 5.66 -0.49
CA HIS A 7 11.74 4.88 0.21
C HIS A 7 11.26 4.28 1.55
N PRO A 8 10.49 4.99 2.40
CA PRO A 8 9.94 4.41 3.62
C PRO A 8 9.05 3.20 3.38
N LEU A 9 8.12 3.28 2.41
CA LEU A 9 7.25 2.15 2.07
C LEU A 9 8.06 0.97 1.53
N ALA A 10 9.05 1.23 0.69
CA ALA A 10 9.92 0.19 0.15
C ALA A 10 10.70 -0.54 1.25
N ALA A 11 11.23 0.19 2.24
CA ALA A 11 11.94 -0.39 3.38
C ALA A 11 11.04 -1.30 4.22
N VAL A 12 9.85 -0.83 4.60
CA VAL A 12 8.88 -1.64 5.37
C VAL A 12 8.45 -2.89 4.60
N MET A 13 8.22 -2.77 3.29
CA MET A 13 7.90 -3.93 2.46
C MET A 13 9.04 -4.94 2.41
N ALA A 14 10.29 -4.49 2.30
CA ALA A 14 11.46 -5.36 2.30
C ALA A 14 11.63 -6.08 3.65
N GLU A 15 11.52 -5.36 4.76
CA GLU A 15 11.58 -5.92 6.12
C GLU A 15 10.49 -6.98 6.35
N ALA A 16 9.27 -6.72 5.86
CA ALA A 16 8.16 -7.66 5.98
C ALA A 16 8.16 -8.79 4.94
N GLY A 17 9.15 -8.85 4.04
CA GLY A 17 9.17 -9.77 2.90
C GLY A 17 7.92 -9.66 2.01
N ALA A 18 7.31 -8.48 1.94
CA ALA A 18 6.04 -8.25 1.29
C ALA A 18 6.22 -7.96 -0.21
N SER A 19 5.49 -8.70 -1.04
CA SER A 19 5.34 -8.34 -2.46
C SER A 19 4.21 -7.32 -2.67
N ASN A 20 4.22 -6.62 -3.81
CA ASN A 20 3.13 -5.70 -4.17
C ASN A 20 1.74 -6.37 -4.13
N LYS A 21 1.66 -7.63 -4.59
CA LYS A 21 0.44 -8.44 -4.53
C LYS A 21 0.06 -8.78 -3.09
N GLY A 22 1.05 -9.14 -2.26
CA GLY A 22 0.87 -9.45 -0.85
C GLY A 22 0.35 -8.25 -0.06
N LEU A 23 0.98 -7.09 -0.20
CA LEU A 23 0.54 -5.85 0.46
C LEU A 23 -0.87 -5.45 -0.01
N ALA A 24 -1.14 -5.45 -1.32
CA ALA A 24 -2.46 -5.13 -1.85
C ALA A 24 -3.55 -6.06 -1.30
N ARG A 25 -3.24 -7.35 -1.08
CA ARG A 25 -4.15 -8.29 -0.43
C ARG A 25 -4.36 -7.93 1.04
N ARG A 26 -3.29 -7.77 1.83
CA ARG A 26 -3.39 -7.46 3.27
C ARG A 26 -4.16 -6.16 3.53
N VAL A 27 -3.89 -5.11 2.75
CA VAL A 27 -4.61 -3.83 2.84
C VAL A 27 -6.11 -4.00 2.60
N ARG A 28 -6.51 -4.79 1.59
CA ARG A 28 -7.92 -5.11 1.34
C ARG A 28 -8.51 -5.94 2.46
N ASP A 29 -7.80 -6.95 2.95
CA ASP A 29 -8.27 -7.83 4.02
C ASP A 29 -8.48 -7.04 5.33
N VAL A 30 -7.57 -6.12 5.67
CA VAL A 30 -7.72 -5.21 6.81
C VAL A 30 -8.93 -4.30 6.61
N ALA A 31 -9.05 -3.63 5.45
CA ALA A 31 -10.18 -2.75 5.17
C ALA A 31 -11.53 -3.49 5.30
N LEU A 32 -11.61 -4.70 4.75
CA LEU A 32 -12.79 -5.57 4.84
C LEU A 32 -13.18 -5.88 6.29
N ARG A 33 -12.20 -6.21 7.15
CA ARG A 33 -12.45 -6.44 8.58
C ARG A 33 -12.99 -5.21 9.31
N HIS A 34 -12.75 -4.01 8.78
CA HIS A 34 -13.27 -2.75 9.30
C HIS A 34 -14.53 -2.27 8.57
N GLY A 35 -15.16 -3.10 7.73
CA GLY A 35 -16.37 -2.74 6.98
C GLY A 35 -16.14 -1.77 5.83
N ALA A 36 -14.89 -1.62 5.37
CA ALA A 36 -14.52 -0.75 4.26
C ALA A 36 -14.02 -1.55 3.05
N HIS A 37 -14.26 -1.01 1.85
CA HIS A 37 -13.68 -1.51 0.62
C HIS A 37 -12.68 -0.51 0.06
N VAL A 38 -11.45 -0.97 -0.18
CA VAL A 38 -10.40 -0.17 -0.82
C VAL A 38 -9.95 -0.84 -2.11
N GLY A 39 -9.78 -0.03 -3.17
CA GLY A 39 -9.32 -0.48 -4.49
C GLY A 39 -7.82 -0.77 -4.57
N ALA A 40 -7.21 -1.30 -3.50
CA ALA A 40 -5.77 -1.57 -3.47
C ALA A 40 -5.41 -2.74 -4.40
N THR A 41 -4.64 -2.45 -5.45
CA THR A 41 -4.11 -3.43 -6.40
C THR A 41 -2.59 -3.42 -6.36
N HIS A 42 -1.94 -4.45 -6.89
CA HIS A 42 -0.48 -4.49 -6.99
C HIS A 42 0.09 -3.33 -7.84
N VAL A 43 -0.66 -2.84 -8.83
CA VAL A 43 -0.32 -1.65 -9.63
C VAL A 43 -0.47 -0.37 -8.79
N ALA A 44 -1.50 -0.28 -7.96
CA ALA A 44 -1.62 0.84 -7.02
C ALA A 44 -0.44 0.86 -6.05
N VAL A 45 -0.03 -0.30 -5.52
CA VAL A 45 1.17 -0.41 -4.67
C VAL A 45 2.43 0.02 -5.41
N GLN A 46 2.61 -0.39 -6.66
CA GLN A 46 3.73 0.10 -7.47
C GLN A 46 3.72 1.61 -7.60
N ARG A 47 2.56 2.21 -7.89
CA ARG A 47 2.41 3.68 -7.96
C ARG A 47 2.73 4.36 -6.62
N TRP A 48 2.41 3.74 -5.49
CA TRP A 48 2.76 4.26 -4.17
C TRP A 48 4.28 4.26 -3.95
N LEU A 49 4.96 3.19 -4.38
CA LEU A 49 6.42 3.10 -4.39
C LEU A 49 7.03 4.13 -5.33
N ASP A 50 6.40 4.40 -6.47
CA ASP A 50 6.83 5.42 -7.44
C ASP A 50 6.47 6.87 -7.01
N GLY A 51 5.96 7.07 -5.78
CA GLY A 51 5.70 8.41 -5.23
C GLY A 51 4.36 9.03 -5.64
N SER A 52 3.42 8.25 -6.17
CA SER A 52 2.11 8.77 -6.63
C SER A 52 1.13 9.12 -5.51
N GLY A 53 1.53 8.95 -4.25
CA GLY A 53 0.69 9.16 -3.09
C GLY A 53 -0.31 8.02 -2.84
N ILE A 54 -0.74 7.90 -1.60
CA ILE A 54 -1.75 6.94 -1.15
C ILE A 54 -2.98 7.74 -0.74
N GLN A 55 -4.18 7.34 -1.20
CA GLN A 55 -5.41 7.96 -0.70
C GLN A 55 -5.48 7.79 0.83
N ALA A 56 -5.83 8.86 1.56
CA ALA A 56 -5.84 8.86 3.03
C ALA A 56 -6.63 7.67 3.62
N ALA A 57 -7.80 7.36 3.03
CA ALA A 57 -8.61 6.21 3.43
C ALA A 57 -7.85 4.87 3.32
N THR A 58 -7.04 4.69 2.28
CA THR A 58 -6.22 3.48 2.07
C THR A 58 -4.96 3.49 2.95
N ALA A 59 -4.35 4.65 3.16
CA ALA A 59 -3.15 4.79 4.00
C ALA A 59 -3.38 4.33 5.44
N ALA A 60 -4.58 4.58 5.98
CA ALA A 60 -4.98 4.10 7.30
C ALA A 60 -4.93 2.57 7.45
N TYR A 61 -5.11 1.83 6.35
CA TYR A 61 -5.06 0.37 6.33
C TYR A 61 -3.66 -0.16 6.02
N VAL A 62 -2.84 0.58 5.25
CA VAL A 62 -1.42 0.24 5.02
C VAL A 62 -0.63 0.25 6.33
N ALA A 63 -0.89 1.21 7.22
CA ALA A 63 -0.24 1.27 8.53
C ALA A 63 -0.65 0.13 9.49
N ARG A 64 -1.67 -0.66 9.13
CA ARG A 64 -2.24 -1.75 9.95
C ARG A 64 -2.09 -3.13 9.32
N SER A 65 -1.50 -3.21 8.12
CA SER A 65 -1.48 -4.41 7.25
C SER A 65 -0.21 -5.22 7.32
#